data_AF-V9W126-F1
#
_entry.id   AF-V9W126-F1
#
_cell.length_a   1.000
_cell.length_b   1.000
_cell.length_c   1.000
_cell.angle_alpha   90.00
_cell.angle_beta   90.00
_cell.angle_gamma   90.00
#
_symmetry.space_group_name_H-M   'P 1'
#
loop_
_entity.id
_entity.type
_entity.pdbx_description
1 polymer ?
#
loop_
_entity_poly.entity_id
_entity_poly.type
_entity_poly.pdbx_seq_one_letter_code
_entity_poly.pdbx_strand_id
1 'polypeptide(L)'
;MMRGTDETSGSLFSYVDLEERIPPRHPLRKIRQVVNDALASLDAEFEALYTDFGRPSIPPERLIRASLLQILFSIRSERQLMEQLNYNLMFRWFAGLGIDDQVWVPTVFTKNRDRLLTTEMSRKVMSTARKSLACKR
;
A
#
# COMPACT_ATOMS: atom_id res chain seq x y z
N MET A 1 -31.38 21.11 25.08
CA MET A 1 -30.45 20.13 24.48
C MET A 1 -30.99 19.76 23.10
N MET A 2 -30.32 20.16 22.03
CA MET A 2 -30.66 19.73 20.66
C MET A 2 -29.83 18.49 20.34
N ARG A 3 -30.49 17.33 20.28
CA ARG A 3 -29.90 16.09 19.77
C ARG A 3 -29.89 16.21 18.24
N GLY A 4 -28.71 16.34 17.65
CA GLY A 4 -28.55 16.33 16.18
C GLY A 4 -29.15 15.04 15.60
N THR A 5 -29.83 15.16 14.47
CA THR A 5 -30.40 14.01 13.76
C THR A 5 -29.28 13.12 13.23
N ASP A 6 -29.43 11.81 13.42
CA ASP A 6 -28.50 10.77 12.91
C ASP A 6 -28.79 10.52 11.42
N GLU A 7 -28.66 11.58 10.62
CA GLU A 7 -28.86 11.50 9.18
C GLU A 7 -27.52 11.12 8.53
N THR A 8 -27.41 9.86 8.12
CA THR A 8 -26.32 9.36 7.29
C THR A 8 -26.40 10.03 5.91
N SER A 9 -25.77 11.20 5.80
CA SER A 9 -25.65 11.94 4.55
C SER A 9 -24.70 11.20 3.60
N GLY A 10 -25.22 10.21 2.87
CA GLY A 10 -24.58 9.63 1.71
C GLY A 10 -24.59 10.65 0.56
N SER A 11 -23.69 11.64 0.63
CA SER A 11 -23.47 12.58 -0.46
C SER A 11 -23.13 11.83 -1.74
N LEU A 12 -23.98 11.99 -2.76
CA LEU A 12 -23.89 11.30 -4.06
C LEU A 12 -22.58 11.61 -4.81
N PHE A 13 -21.86 12.68 -4.45
CA PHE A 13 -20.56 13.07 -5.00
C PHE A 13 -19.73 13.82 -3.95
N SER A 14 -19.25 13.11 -2.92
CA SER A 14 -18.19 13.65 -2.07
C SER A 14 -16.85 13.38 -2.77
N TYR A 15 -16.26 14.43 -3.37
CA TYR A 15 -14.87 14.37 -3.83
C TYR A 15 -13.98 14.33 -2.59
N VAL A 16 -13.74 13.12 -2.10
CA VAL A 16 -12.89 12.90 -0.93
C VAL A 16 -11.47 12.70 -1.41
N ASP A 17 -10.60 13.65 -1.15
CA ASP A 17 -9.16 13.39 -1.28
C ASP A 17 -8.72 12.44 -0.16
N LEU A 18 -8.21 11.26 -0.54
CA LEU A 18 -7.63 10.31 0.41
C LEU A 18 -6.46 10.92 1.18
N GLU A 19 -5.73 11.86 0.57
CA GLU A 19 -4.65 12.57 1.21
C GLU A 19 -5.16 13.40 2.39
N GLU A 20 -6.24 14.16 2.22
CA GLU A 20 -6.82 14.99 3.28
C GLU A 20 -7.41 14.17 4.43
N ARG A 21 -7.86 12.94 4.14
CA ARG A 21 -8.43 12.05 5.16
C ARG A 21 -7.41 11.57 6.19
N ILE A 22 -6.11 11.67 5.89
CA ILE A 22 -5.06 11.12 6.76
C ILE A 22 -4.32 12.28 7.40
N PRO A 23 -4.38 12.42 8.74
CA PRO A 23 -3.79 13.55 9.42
C PRO A 23 -2.32 13.76 9.04
N PRO A 24 -1.86 15.01 8.83
CA PRO A 24 -0.47 15.31 8.48
C PRO A 24 0.55 14.73 9.47
N ARG A 25 0.17 14.61 10.76
CA ARG A 25 1.02 14.06 11.82
C ARG A 25 0.98 12.53 11.93
N HIS A 26 0.24 11.85 11.05
CA HIS A 26 0.09 10.40 11.13
C HIS A 26 1.41 9.67 10.79
N PRO A 27 1.88 8.71 11.61
CA PRO A 27 3.17 8.04 11.39
C PRO A 27 3.32 7.36 10.02
N LEU A 28 2.22 6.82 9.47
CA LEU A 28 2.23 6.20 8.14
C LEU A 28 2.62 7.18 7.03
N ARG A 29 2.47 8.51 7.20
CA ARG A 29 2.94 9.47 6.20
C ARG A 29 4.45 9.44 6.04
N LYS A 30 5.18 9.45 7.16
CA LYS A 30 6.63 9.33 7.15
C LYS A 30 7.07 7.99 6.55
N ILE A 31 6.41 6.90 6.94
CA ILE A 31 6.70 5.57 6.41
C ILE A 31 6.44 5.52 4.90
N ARG A 32 5.30 6.05 4.44
CA ARG A 32 4.94 6.06 3.02
C ARG A 32 5.96 6.85 2.18
N GLN A 33 6.41 8.01 2.67
CA GLN A 33 7.48 8.78 2.01
C GLN A 33 8.77 7.96 1.90
N VAL A 34 9.23 7.40 3.01
CA VAL A 34 10.44 6.57 3.06
C VAL A 34 10.37 5.37 2.10
N VAL A 35 9.20 4.73 2.02
CA VAL A 35 8.96 3.61 1.10
C VAL A 35 8.93 4.10 -0.34
N ASN A 36 8.29 5.22 -0.63
CA ASN A 36 8.25 5.79 -1.98
C ASN A 36 9.65 6.18 -2.47
N ASP A 37 10.47 6.81 -1.62
CA ASP A 37 11.85 7.17 -1.94
C ASP A 37 12.67 5.90 -2.24
N ALA A 38 12.51 4.85 -1.43
CA ALA A 38 13.17 3.57 -1.64
C ALA A 38 12.71 2.90 -2.94
N LEU A 39 11.41 2.92 -3.25
CA LEU A 39 10.87 2.35 -4.48
C LEU A 39 11.36 3.11 -5.72
N ALA A 40 11.39 4.44 -5.67
CA ALA A 40 11.91 5.27 -6.75
C ALA A 40 13.40 5.00 -7.04
N SER A 41 14.19 4.69 -6.00
CA SER A 41 15.59 4.29 -6.18
C SER A 41 15.78 2.91 -6.85
N LEU A 42 14.74 2.07 -6.86
CA LEU A 42 14.74 0.71 -7.40
C LEU A 42 14.03 0.62 -8.77
N ASP A 43 13.55 1.74 -9.31
CA ASP A 43 12.74 1.82 -10.52
C ASP A 43 13.40 1.12 -11.71
N ALA A 44 14.68 1.41 -11.95
CA ALA A 44 15.47 0.77 -13.02
C ALA A 44 15.63 -0.75 -12.85
N GLU A 45 15.70 -1.24 -11.60
CA GLU A 45 15.78 -2.68 -11.33
C GLU A 45 14.42 -3.35 -11.56
N PHE A 46 13.32 -2.68 -11.20
CA PHE A 46 11.98 -3.18 -11.49
C PHE A 46 11.72 -3.25 -13.00
N GLU A 47 12.06 -2.21 -13.76
CA GLU A 47 11.89 -2.21 -15.22
C GLU A 47 12.63 -3.39 -15.89
N ALA A 48 13.87 -3.66 -15.48
CA ALA A 48 14.65 -4.78 -15.99
C ALA A 48 14.01 -6.15 -15.66
N LEU A 49 13.58 -6.33 -14.41
CA LEU A 49 12.91 -7.57 -13.98
C LEU A 49 11.58 -7.78 -14.72
N TYR A 50 10.77 -6.73 -14.88
CA TYR A 50 9.43 -6.87 -15.44
C TYR A 50 9.40 -6.94 -16.97
N THR A 51 10.46 -6.51 -17.65
CA THR A 51 10.61 -6.70 -19.10
C THR A 51 10.69 -8.19 -19.45
N ASP A 52 11.47 -8.98 -18.72
CA ASP A 52 11.64 -10.43 -18.96
C ASP A 52 10.41 -11.26 -18.58
N PHE A 53 9.59 -10.73 -17.68
CA PHE A 53 8.51 -11.46 -17.01
C PHE A 53 7.10 -11.04 -17.47
N GLY A 54 7.00 -10.00 -18.30
CA GLY A 54 5.73 -9.40 -18.70
C GLY A 54 5.10 -8.55 -17.61
N ARG A 55 4.32 -7.54 -18.01
CA ARG A 55 3.73 -6.57 -17.08
C ARG A 55 2.76 -7.26 -16.11
N PRO A 56 2.99 -7.19 -14.79
CA PRO A 56 2.13 -7.83 -13.79
C PRO A 56 0.77 -7.13 -13.74
N SER A 57 -0.26 -7.88 -13.33
CA SER A 57 -1.60 -7.30 -13.13
C SER A 57 -1.64 -6.30 -11.97
N ILE A 58 -0.69 -6.37 -11.04
CA ILE A 58 -0.56 -5.47 -9.90
C ILE A 58 0.84 -4.85 -9.94
N PRO A 59 0.98 -3.51 -9.91
CA PRO A 59 2.27 -2.85 -9.88
C PRO A 59 3.11 -3.26 -8.65
N PRO A 60 4.44 -3.43 -8.79
CA PRO A 60 5.32 -3.85 -7.70
C PRO A 60 5.28 -2.92 -6.49
N GLU A 61 5.15 -1.62 -6.72
CA GLU A 61 5.08 -0.60 -5.68
C GLU A 61 3.84 -0.81 -4.81
N ARG A 62 2.71 -1.15 -5.43
CA ARG A 62 1.46 -1.42 -4.71
C ARG A 62 1.55 -2.73 -3.91
N LEU A 63 2.20 -3.76 -4.46
CA LEU A 63 2.47 -5.02 -3.75
C LEU A 63 3.33 -4.78 -2.51
N ILE A 64 4.45 -4.07 -2.64
CA ILE A 64 5.37 -3.80 -1.54
C ILE A 64 4.68 -2.98 -0.45
N ARG A 65 3.97 -1.92 -0.81
CA ARG A 65 3.22 -1.10 0.17
C ARG A 65 2.15 -1.94 0.89
N ALA A 66 1.42 -2.78 0.18
CA ALA A 66 0.40 -3.65 0.78
C ALA A 66 1.02 -4.74 1.68
N SER A 67 2.15 -5.34 1.30
CA SER A 67 2.89 -6.28 2.15
C SER A 67 3.43 -5.61 3.42
N LEU A 68 3.89 -4.35 3.33
CA LEU A 68 4.29 -3.59 4.51
C LEU A 68 3.12 -3.35 5.47
N LEU A 69 1.90 -3.12 4.98
CA LEU A 69 0.72 -3.04 5.85
C LEU A 69 0.51 -4.34 6.63
N GLN A 70 0.75 -5.50 6.02
CA GLN A 70 0.64 -6.77 6.74
C GLN A 70 1.63 -6.86 7.91
N ILE A 71 2.86 -6.39 7.71
CA ILE A 71 3.91 -6.39 8.74
C ILE A 71 3.60 -5.36 9.83
N LEU A 72 3.27 -4.12 9.45
CA LEU A 72 3.05 -3.01 10.37
C LEU A 72 1.80 -3.18 11.25
N PHE A 73 0.77 -3.83 10.72
CA PHE A 73 -0.51 -4.05 11.41
C PHE A 73 -0.75 -5.51 11.78
N SER A 74 0.27 -6.37 11.65
CA SER A 74 0.19 -7.81 11.99
C SER A 74 -1.00 -8.53 11.33
N ILE A 75 -1.30 -8.20 10.07
CA ILE A 75 -2.42 -8.79 9.32
C ILE A 75 -2.04 -10.20 8.92
N ARG A 76 -2.77 -11.19 9.43
CA ARG A 76 -2.35 -12.59 9.40
C ARG A 76 -2.59 -13.30 8.06
N SER A 77 -3.38 -12.71 7.16
CA SER A 77 -3.64 -13.30 5.85
C SER A 77 -3.86 -12.25 4.76
N GLU A 78 -3.62 -12.63 3.52
CA GLU A 78 -3.87 -11.77 2.36
C GLU A 78 -5.36 -11.56 2.12
N ARG A 79 -6.21 -12.54 2.49
CA ARG A 79 -7.66 -12.36 2.48
C ARG A 79 -8.08 -11.23 3.41
N GLN A 80 -7.57 -11.24 4.64
CA GLN A 80 -7.80 -10.18 5.61
C GLN A 80 -7.21 -8.84 5.14
N LEU A 81 -6.08 -8.85 4.43
CA LEU A 81 -5.53 -7.63 3.82
C LEU A 81 -6.47 -7.06 2.76
N MET A 82 -7.00 -7.90 1.85
CA MET A 82 -7.95 -7.45 0.84
C MET A 82 -9.25 -6.94 1.47
N GLU A 83 -9.75 -7.59 2.52
CA GLU A 83 -10.88 -7.08 3.30
C GLU A 83 -10.59 -5.69 3.86
N GLN A 84 -9.44 -5.51 4.52
CA GLN A 84 -9.04 -4.19 5.04
C GLN A 84 -8.92 -3.15 3.93
N LEU A 85 -8.35 -3.50 2.77
CA LEU A 85 -8.31 -2.59 1.63
C LEU A 85 -9.71 -2.23 1.09
N ASN A 86 -10.72 -3.07 1.29
CA ASN A 86 -12.09 -2.77 0.84
C ASN A 86 -12.77 -1.67 1.66
N TYR A 87 -12.52 -1.57 2.96
CA TYR A 87 -13.21 -0.59 3.82
C TYR A 87 -12.30 0.44 4.50
N ASN A 88 -11.00 0.21 4.56
CA ASN A 88 -10.06 1.09 5.26
C ASN A 88 -9.39 2.05 4.28
N LEU A 89 -9.86 3.31 4.27
CA LEU A 89 -9.33 4.38 3.41
C LEU A 89 -7.85 4.66 3.66
N MET A 90 -7.38 4.53 4.91
CA MET A 90 -5.97 4.72 5.25
C MET A 90 -5.09 3.63 4.62
N PHE A 91 -5.58 2.39 4.56
CA PHE A 91 -4.85 1.30 3.93
C PHE A 91 -4.85 1.44 2.42
N ARG A 92 -5.99 1.81 1.81
CA ARG A 92 -6.05 2.13 0.37
C ARG A 92 -5.05 3.22 0.01
N TRP A 93 -5.09 4.33 0.74
CA TRP A 93 -4.16 5.43 0.56
C TRP A 93 -2.72 4.93 0.65
N PHE A 94 -2.35 4.22 1.72
CA PHE A 94 -0.99 3.73 1.89
C PHE A 94 -0.56 2.78 0.77
N ALA A 95 -1.44 1.88 0.33
CA ALA A 95 -1.18 0.95 -0.77
C ALA A 95 -1.14 1.64 -2.16
N GLY A 96 -1.61 2.89 -2.25
CA GLY A 96 -1.71 3.63 -3.51
C GLY A 96 -2.92 3.24 -4.35
N LEU A 97 -3.99 2.78 -3.70
CA LEU A 97 -5.30 2.54 -4.31
C LEU A 97 -6.17 3.79 -4.16
N GLY A 98 -6.88 4.14 -5.23
CA GLY A 98 -7.98 5.10 -5.19
C GLY A 98 -9.16 4.60 -4.36
N ILE A 99 -10.11 5.49 -4.08
CA ILE A 99 -11.35 5.15 -3.35
C ILE A 99 -12.15 4.12 -4.15
N ASP A 100 -12.32 4.38 -5.45
CA ASP A 100 -13.12 3.57 -6.35
C ASP A 100 -12.33 2.44 -7.03
N ASP A 101 -11.01 2.38 -6.82
CA ASP A 101 -10.17 1.32 -7.38
C ASP A 101 -10.62 -0.05 -6.87
N GLN A 102 -10.83 -1.02 -7.76
CA GLN A 102 -11.16 -2.38 -7.34
C GLN A 102 -9.99 -2.99 -6.54
N VAL A 103 -10.31 -3.58 -5.38
CA VAL A 103 -9.33 -4.33 -4.58
C VAL A 103 -8.95 -5.62 -5.30
N TRP A 104 -7.68 -6.00 -5.19
CA TRP A 104 -7.15 -7.19 -5.84
C TRP A 104 -7.77 -8.48 -5.31
N VAL A 105 -7.83 -9.49 -6.19
CA VAL A 105 -8.19 -10.85 -5.77
C VAL A 105 -7.04 -11.43 -4.93
N PRO A 106 -7.30 -12.01 -3.74
CA PRO A 106 -6.24 -12.50 -2.85
C PRO A 106 -5.24 -13.44 -3.53
N THR A 107 -5.72 -14.37 -4.36
CA THR A 107 -4.85 -15.34 -5.06
C THR A 107 -3.97 -14.68 -6.12
N VAL A 108 -4.44 -13.61 -6.77
CA VAL A 108 -3.65 -12.82 -7.72
C VAL A 108 -2.57 -12.06 -6.95
N PHE A 109 -2.92 -11.49 -5.81
CA PHE A 109 -1.96 -10.83 -4.92
C PHE A 109 -0.87 -11.81 -4.46
N THR A 110 -1.23 -13.00 -3.96
CA THR A 110 -0.26 -14.04 -3.55
C THR A 110 0.73 -14.36 -4.66
N LYS A 111 0.23 -14.68 -5.86
CA LYS A 111 1.06 -15.07 -7.00
C LYS A 111 2.03 -13.97 -7.42
N ASN A 112 1.55 -12.73 -7.50
CA ASN A 112 2.40 -11.61 -7.89
C ASN A 112 3.41 -11.25 -6.79
N ARG A 113 2.99 -11.33 -5.51
CA ARG A 113 3.88 -11.14 -4.36
C ARG A 113 4.98 -12.19 -4.34
N ASP A 114 4.65 -13.47 -4.48
CA ASP A 114 5.65 -14.56 -4.46
C ASP A 114 6.62 -14.46 -5.65
N ARG A 115 6.12 -13.98 -6.80
CA ARG A 115 6.96 -13.68 -7.97
C ARG A 115 7.91 -12.50 -7.74
N LEU A 116 7.42 -11.43 -7.08
CA LEU A 116 8.21 -10.24 -6.79
C LEU A 116 9.21 -10.49 -5.65
N LEU A 117 8.79 -11.17 -4.59
CA LEU A 117 9.58 -11.50 -3.40
C LEU A 117 10.39 -12.78 -3.59
N THR A 118 11.02 -12.94 -4.76
CA THR A 118 12.13 -13.90 -4.90
C THR A 118 13.25 -13.54 -3.92
N THR A 119 14.00 -14.54 -3.45
CA THR A 119 14.96 -14.43 -2.33
C THR A 119 15.96 -13.26 -2.46
N GLU A 120 16.25 -12.80 -3.67
CA GLU A 120 17.16 -11.69 -3.96
C GLU A 120 16.48 -10.31 -3.83
N MET A 121 15.30 -10.13 -4.43
CA MET A 121 14.54 -8.87 -4.35
C MET A 121 13.98 -8.62 -2.95
N SER A 122 13.54 -9.68 -2.26
CA SER A 122 13.15 -9.61 -0.85
C SER A 122 14.28 -9.09 0.03
N ARG A 123 15.52 -9.56 -0.20
CA ARG A 123 16.71 -9.09 0.52
C ARG A 123 17.00 -7.63 0.22
N LYS A 124 16.94 -7.21 -1.05
CA LYS A 124 17.17 -5.81 -1.45
C LYS A 124 16.15 -4.87 -0.84
N VAL A 125 14.85 -5.12 -1.01
CA VAL A 125 13.77 -4.29 -0.47
C VAL A 125 13.88 -4.18 1.05
N MET A 126 14.10 -5.29 1.75
CA MET A 126 14.30 -5.29 3.20
C MET A 126 15.57 -4.52 3.62
N SER A 127 16.66 -4.63 2.85
CA SER A 127 17.90 -3.90 3.13
C SER A 127 17.74 -2.40 2.93
N THR A 128 17.04 -1.97 1.88
CA THR A 128 16.81 -0.55 1.57
C THR A 128 15.83 0.06 2.57
N ALA A 129 14.75 -0.64 2.90
CA ALA A 129 13.81 -0.20 3.94
C ALA A 129 14.50 -0.07 5.31
N ARG A 130 15.39 -1.00 5.66
CA ARG A 130 16.14 -0.94 6.92
C ARG A 130 17.15 0.21 6.93
N LYS A 131 17.85 0.46 5.81
CA LYS A 131 18.78 1.60 5.68
C LYS A 131 18.05 2.93 5.77
N SER A 132 16.90 3.07 5.11
CA SER A 132 16.14 4.33 5.10
C SER A 132 15.46 4.61 6.45
N LEU A 133 15.02 3.57 7.17
CA LEU A 133 14.54 3.67 8.55
C LEU A 133 15.67 3.97 9.56
N ALA A 134 16.90 3.52 9.30
CA ALA A 134 18.06 3.78 10.16
C ALA A 134 18.70 5.15 9.93
N CYS A 135 18.68 5.68 8.71
CA CYS A 135 19.33 6.95 8.34
C CYS A 135 18.53 8.20 8.75
N LYS A 136 17.29 8.04 9.25
CA LYS A 136 16.41 9.14 9.72
C LYS A 136 16.21 9.15 11.25
N ARG A 137 17.10 8.50 12.02
CA ARG A 137 17.17 8.65 13.48
C ARG A 137 18.08 9.81 13.88
#